data_AF-Q09HU3-F1
#
_entry.id   AF-Q09HU3-F1
#
_cell.length_a   1.000
_cell.length_b   1.000
_cell.length_c   1.000
_cell.angle_alpha   90.00
_cell.angle_beta   90.00
_cell.angle_gamma   90.00
#
_symmetry.space_group_name_H-M   'P 1'
#
loop_
_entity.id
_entity.type
_entity.pdbx_description
1 polymer ?
#
loop_
_entity_poly.entity_id
_entity_poly.type
_entity_poly.pdbx_seq_one_letter_code
_entity_poly.pdbx_strand_id
1 'polypeptide(L)'
;SAGTSCVPGWAIPHNPLPSCRWYVTSRTCGIGPRLPWPELKRRCCRELADIPAYCRCTALSILMDGAIPPGPDAQLEGRLEDLPGCPREVQRGFAATLVTEAECNLATISGVAECPWILGGGTMPSK
;
A
#
# COMPACT_ATOMS: atom_id res chain seq x y z
N SER A 1 25.63 -9.88 -1.78
CA SER A 1 24.31 -9.66 -1.15
C SER A 1 23.43 -8.93 -2.14
N ALA A 2 22.35 -9.55 -2.63
CA ALA A 2 21.36 -8.81 -3.42
C ALA A 2 20.76 -7.74 -2.50
N GLY A 3 20.97 -6.47 -2.85
CA GLY A 3 20.50 -5.33 -2.06
C GLY A 3 19.02 -5.48 -1.78
N THR A 4 18.64 -5.39 -0.51
CA THR A 4 17.24 -5.56 -0.08
C THR A 4 16.45 -4.28 -0.35
N SER A 5 16.34 -3.90 -1.63
CA SER A 5 15.70 -2.66 -2.05
C SER A 5 14.22 -2.90 -2.36
N CYS A 6 13.35 -2.18 -1.65
CA CYS A 6 11.90 -2.22 -1.84
C CYS A 6 11.50 -1.35 -3.04
N VAL A 7 11.76 -1.86 -4.23
CA VAL A 7 11.57 -1.18 -5.52
C VAL A 7 10.54 -1.96 -6.35
N PRO A 8 9.59 -1.28 -7.03
CA PRO A 8 8.71 -1.95 -7.98
C PRO A 8 9.47 -2.66 -9.10
N GLY A 9 9.00 -3.84 -9.48
CA GLY A 9 9.66 -4.75 -10.42
C GLY A 9 10.74 -5.64 -9.79
N TRP A 10 11.10 -5.41 -8.52
CA TRP A 10 12.10 -6.21 -7.79
C TRP A 10 11.42 -6.93 -6.63
N ALA A 11 11.54 -6.40 -5.40
CA ALA A 11 10.90 -6.98 -4.21
C ALA A 11 9.41 -6.62 -4.07
N ILE A 12 8.94 -5.66 -4.86
CA ILE A 12 7.54 -5.22 -4.93
C ILE A 12 7.07 -5.44 -6.38
N PRO A 13 5.89 -6.03 -6.62
CA PRO A 13 5.33 -6.14 -7.97
C PRO A 13 5.12 -4.76 -8.63
N HIS A 14 5.23 -4.68 -9.95
CA HIS A 14 4.85 -3.46 -10.68
C HIS A 14 3.38 -3.10 -10.43
N ASN A 15 3.10 -1.81 -10.28
CA ASN A 15 1.81 -1.25 -9.90
C ASN A 15 1.20 -1.98 -8.68
N PRO A 16 1.85 -1.89 -7.51
CA PRO A 16 1.54 -2.74 -6.38
C PRO A 16 0.14 -2.45 -5.79
N LEU A 17 -0.45 -3.51 -5.22
CA LEU A 17 -1.70 -3.45 -4.46
C LEU A 17 -2.93 -2.92 -5.23
N PRO A 18 -3.19 -3.35 -6.48
CA PRO A 18 -4.31 -2.83 -7.27
C PRO A 18 -5.68 -3.13 -6.64
N SER A 19 -5.85 -4.26 -5.93
CA SER A 19 -7.09 -4.54 -5.19
C SER A 19 -7.21 -3.68 -3.93
N CYS A 20 -6.09 -3.32 -3.29
CA CYS A 20 -6.13 -2.37 -2.18
C CYS A 20 -6.56 -0.98 -2.62
N ARG A 21 -6.17 -0.52 -3.82
CA ARG A 21 -6.70 0.73 -4.38
C ARG A 21 -8.23 0.72 -4.40
N TRP A 22 -8.83 -0.35 -4.95
CA TRP A 22 -10.29 -0.48 -4.96
C TRP A 22 -10.89 -0.61 -3.57
N TYR A 23 -10.26 -1.37 -2.68
CA TYR A 23 -10.75 -1.52 -1.32
C TYR A 23 -10.75 -0.18 -0.58
N VAL A 24 -9.66 0.59 -0.66
CA VAL A 24 -9.52 1.92 -0.06
C VAL A 24 -10.57 2.87 -0.62
N THR A 25 -10.61 3.07 -1.94
CA THR A 25 -11.54 4.04 -2.56
C THR A 25 -12.99 3.66 -2.31
N SER A 26 -13.29 2.37 -2.33
CA SER A 26 -14.62 1.92 -1.98
C SER A 26 -14.87 2.28 -0.51
N ARG A 27 -13.99 1.92 0.41
CA ARG A 27 -14.26 2.02 1.85
C ARG A 27 -14.38 3.46 2.32
N THR A 28 -13.56 4.36 1.78
CA THR A 28 -13.51 5.75 2.20
C THR A 28 -14.44 6.65 1.39
N CYS A 29 -14.67 6.33 0.11
CA CYS A 29 -15.38 7.22 -0.81
C CYS A 29 -16.70 6.64 -1.33
N GLY A 30 -16.99 5.36 -1.10
CA GLY A 30 -18.09 4.65 -1.75
C GLY A 30 -17.89 4.45 -3.26
N ILE A 31 -16.65 4.65 -3.77
CA ILE A 31 -16.33 4.59 -5.20
C ILE A 31 -15.52 3.33 -5.50
N GLY A 32 -16.09 2.44 -6.30
CA GLY A 32 -15.39 1.27 -6.78
C GLY A 32 -16.30 0.21 -7.42
N PRO A 33 -15.75 -0.99 -7.68
CA PRO A 33 -16.48 -2.07 -8.32
C PRO A 33 -17.63 -2.57 -7.41
N ARG A 34 -18.67 -3.14 -8.04
CA ARG A 34 -19.79 -3.80 -7.33
C ARG A 34 -19.37 -5.17 -6.79
N LEU A 35 -18.40 -5.17 -5.88
CA LEU A 35 -17.96 -6.36 -5.16
C LEU A 35 -18.26 -6.20 -3.67
N PRO A 36 -18.62 -7.28 -2.96
CA PRO A 36 -18.80 -7.24 -1.51
C PRO A 36 -17.53 -6.79 -0.79
N TRP A 37 -17.69 -6.00 0.28
CA TRP A 37 -16.57 -5.53 1.12
C TRP A 37 -15.60 -6.63 1.56
N PRO A 38 -16.07 -7.79 2.06
CA PRO A 38 -15.15 -8.83 2.51
C PRO A 38 -14.29 -9.38 1.36
N GLU A 39 -14.81 -9.40 0.14
CA GLU A 39 -14.07 -9.88 -1.04
C GLU A 39 -13.01 -8.87 -1.49
N LEU A 40 -13.33 -7.57 -1.48
CA LEU A 40 -12.35 -6.51 -1.74
C LEU A 40 -11.21 -6.54 -0.71
N LYS A 41 -11.56 -6.61 0.58
CA LYS A 41 -10.59 -6.74 1.67
C LYS A 41 -9.72 -7.98 1.50
N ARG A 42 -10.32 -9.14 1.25
CA ARG A 42 -9.59 -10.42 1.08
C ARG A 42 -8.57 -10.35 -0.07
N ARG A 43 -8.92 -9.73 -1.19
CA ARG A 43 -7.99 -9.55 -2.33
C ARG A 43 -6.85 -8.59 -1.99
N CYS A 44 -7.18 -7.44 -1.40
CA CYS A 44 -6.18 -6.48 -0.94
C CYS A 44 -5.19 -7.13 0.05
N CYS A 45 -5.70 -7.81 1.08
CA CYS A 45 -4.85 -8.43 2.09
C CYS A 45 -3.99 -9.57 1.53
N ARG A 46 -4.46 -10.30 0.50
CA ARG A 46 -3.64 -11.28 -0.21
C ARG A 46 -2.47 -10.61 -0.93
N GLU A 47 -2.74 -9.57 -1.72
CA GLU A 47 -1.69 -8.82 -2.43
C GLU A 47 -0.65 -8.25 -1.47
N LEU A 48 -1.09 -7.74 -0.31
CA LEU A 48 -0.18 -7.21 0.71
C LEU A 48 0.61 -8.32 1.42
N ALA A 49 0.03 -9.50 1.60
CA ALA A 49 0.70 -10.64 2.21
C ALA A 49 1.80 -11.22 1.31
N ASP A 50 1.58 -11.21 0.00
CA ASP A 50 2.53 -11.69 -1.03
C ASP A 50 3.79 -10.81 -1.10
N ILE A 51 3.72 -9.56 -0.60
CA ILE A 51 4.89 -8.68 -0.47
C ILE A 51 5.68 -9.05 0.80
N PRO A 52 7.02 -9.17 0.72
CA PRO A 52 7.85 -9.45 1.89
C PRO A 52 7.60 -8.45 3.03
N ALA A 53 7.60 -8.93 4.27
CA ALA A 53 7.28 -8.11 5.45
C ALA A 53 8.09 -6.80 5.50
N TYR A 54 9.38 -6.85 5.13
CA TYR A 54 10.26 -5.69 5.12
C TYR A 54 9.91 -4.62 4.05
N CYS A 55 9.09 -4.96 3.05
CA CYS A 55 8.63 -4.03 2.00
C CYS A 55 7.16 -3.63 2.09
N ARG A 56 6.37 -4.20 3.00
CA ARG A 56 4.92 -3.91 3.09
C ARG A 56 4.62 -2.42 3.30
N CYS A 57 5.36 -1.76 4.19
CA CYS A 57 5.19 -0.33 4.41
C CYS A 57 5.57 0.50 3.17
N THR A 58 6.66 0.15 2.49
CA THR A 58 7.03 0.82 1.24
C THR A 58 5.96 0.62 0.16
N ALA A 59 5.40 -0.58 0.02
CA ALA A 59 4.31 -0.84 -0.91
C ALA A 59 3.06 -0.02 -0.60
N LEU A 60 2.70 0.15 0.68
CA LEU A 60 1.63 1.06 1.08
C LEU A 60 1.95 2.52 0.75
N SER A 61 3.19 2.98 1.00
CA SER A 61 3.62 4.31 0.59
C SER A 61 3.51 4.50 -0.92
N ILE A 62 3.86 3.51 -1.74
CA ILE A 62 3.71 3.58 -3.20
C ILE A 62 2.23 3.63 -3.61
N LEU A 63 1.36 2.84 -2.95
CA LEU A 63 -0.09 2.92 -3.15
C LEU A 63 -0.59 4.35 -2.86
N MET A 64 -0.15 4.98 -1.77
CA MET A 64 -0.62 6.29 -1.34
C MET A 64 -0.03 7.45 -2.16
N ASP A 65 1.30 7.47 -2.30
CA ASP A 65 2.11 8.57 -2.82
C ASP A 65 2.45 8.41 -4.30
N GLY A 66 2.55 7.17 -4.76
CA GLY A 66 3.18 6.80 -6.02
C GLY A 66 4.69 6.68 -5.89
N ALA A 67 5.31 5.97 -6.83
CA ALA A 67 6.76 5.98 -7.01
C ALA A 67 7.13 5.80 -8.49
N ILE A 68 8.26 6.37 -8.89
CA ILE A 68 8.86 6.13 -10.20
C ILE A 68 10.01 5.13 -9.98
N PRO A 69 9.89 3.88 -10.46
CA PRO A 69 10.97 2.90 -10.34
C PRO A 69 12.18 3.31 -11.20
N PRO A 70 13.37 2.75 -10.98
CA PRO A 70 14.52 3.01 -11.83
C PRO A 70 14.33 2.37 -13.22
N GLY A 71 14.67 3.10 -14.28
CA GLY A 71 14.66 2.59 -15.65
C GLY A 71 14.42 3.69 -16.70
N PRO A 72 14.79 3.47 -17.96
CA PRO A 72 14.63 4.45 -19.04
C PRO A 72 13.15 4.75 -19.37
N ASP A 73 12.27 3.76 -19.22
CA ASP A 73 10.83 3.87 -19.49
C ASP A 73 9.97 3.93 -18.21
N ALA A 74 10.58 4.37 -17.10
CA ALA A 74 9.93 4.37 -15.80
C ALA A 74 8.73 5.31 -15.77
N GLN A 75 7.57 4.77 -15.37
CA GLN A 75 6.34 5.53 -15.20
C GLN A 75 5.96 5.60 -13.72
N LEU A 76 5.11 6.57 -13.37
CA LEU A 76 4.54 6.64 -12.04
C LEU A 76 3.67 5.41 -11.80
N GLU A 77 4.01 4.63 -10.79
CA GLU A 77 3.24 3.45 -10.37
C GLU A 77 2.46 3.71 -9.09
N GLY A 78 1.29 3.09 -8.96
CA GLY A 78 0.43 3.23 -7.80
C GLY A 78 -0.33 4.56 -7.77
N ARG A 79 -0.25 5.25 -6.62
CA ARG A 79 -0.90 6.53 -6.30
C ARG A 79 -2.43 6.49 -6.20
N LEU A 80 -2.92 6.84 -5.02
CA LEU A 80 -4.31 7.23 -4.79
C LEU A 80 -4.56 8.60 -5.42
N GLU A 81 -5.72 8.77 -6.04
CA GLU A 81 -6.10 9.98 -6.77
C GLU A 81 -7.24 10.69 -6.06
N ASP A 82 -7.36 12.00 -6.27
CA ASP A 82 -8.55 12.74 -5.85
C ASP A 82 -9.76 12.24 -6.64
N LEU A 83 -10.83 11.93 -5.92
CA LEU A 83 -12.09 11.49 -6.51
C LEU A 83 -13.18 12.53 -6.26
N PRO A 84 -14.24 12.58 -7.09
CA PRO A 84 -15.35 13.51 -6.89
C PRO A 84 -15.93 13.38 -5.48
N GLY A 85 -15.80 14.43 -4.67
CA GLY A 85 -16.29 14.45 -3.29
C GLY A 85 -15.48 13.60 -2.29
N CYS A 86 -14.33 13.06 -2.68
CA CYS A 86 -13.46 12.29 -1.78
C CYS A 86 -11.98 12.62 -1.99
N PRO A 87 -11.41 13.50 -1.13
CA PRO A 87 -10.01 13.90 -1.26
C PRO A 87 -9.07 12.74 -0.96
N ARG A 88 -7.91 12.75 -1.62
CA ARG A 88 -6.87 11.73 -1.49
C ARG A 88 -6.38 11.56 -0.05
N GLU A 89 -6.39 12.62 0.75
CA GLU A 89 -5.98 12.57 2.17
C GLU A 89 -6.78 11.54 2.98
N VAL A 90 -8.10 11.50 2.80
CA VAL A 90 -8.97 10.54 3.51
C VAL A 90 -8.64 9.11 3.09
N GLN A 91 -8.36 8.90 1.80
CA GLN A 91 -7.94 7.60 1.28
C GLN A 91 -6.59 7.16 1.86
N ARG A 92 -5.63 8.09 1.99
CA ARG A 92 -4.31 7.83 2.59
C ARG A 92 -4.40 7.43 4.05
N GLY A 93 -5.21 8.15 4.83
CA GLY A 93 -5.41 7.85 6.24
C GLY A 93 -5.89 6.42 6.47
N PHE A 94 -6.81 5.95 5.63
CA PHE A 94 -7.27 4.55 5.67
C PHE A 94 -6.22 3.57 5.10
N ALA A 95 -5.55 3.90 3.99
CA ALA A 95 -4.53 3.03 3.41
C ALA A 95 -3.38 2.73 4.38
N ALA A 96 -3.03 3.69 5.25
CA ALA A 96 -2.02 3.52 6.29
C ALA A 96 -2.38 2.45 7.33
N THR A 97 -3.67 2.14 7.53
CA THR A 97 -4.12 1.15 8.53
C THR A 97 -4.21 -0.26 7.96
N LEU A 98 -3.96 -0.47 6.65
CA LEU A 98 -4.15 -1.77 6.01
C LEU A 98 -3.31 -2.91 6.62
N VAL A 99 -2.12 -2.62 7.17
CA VAL A 99 -1.29 -3.63 7.84
C VAL A 99 -1.81 -4.04 9.22
N THR A 100 -2.63 -3.21 9.86
CA THR A 100 -3.06 -3.37 11.26
C THR A 100 -4.00 -4.55 11.47
N GLU A 101 -4.17 -4.96 12.72
CA GLU A 101 -5.06 -6.06 13.13
C GLU A 101 -6.52 -5.84 12.67
N ALA A 102 -6.99 -4.59 12.68
CA ALA A 102 -8.33 -4.24 12.21
C ALA A 102 -8.51 -4.55 10.71
N GLU A 103 -7.43 -4.53 9.93
CA GLU A 103 -7.44 -4.78 8.49
C GLU A 103 -6.84 -6.14 8.12
N CYS A 104 -5.57 -6.20 7.72
CA CYS A 104 -4.97 -7.43 7.20
C CYS A 104 -4.14 -8.19 8.23
N ASN A 105 -3.82 -7.58 9.38
CA ASN A 105 -3.00 -8.17 10.45
C ASN A 105 -1.67 -8.75 9.93
N LEU A 106 -0.89 -7.95 9.20
CA LEU A 106 0.35 -8.38 8.56
C LEU A 106 1.56 -7.71 9.20
N ALA A 107 2.47 -8.53 9.73
CA ALA A 107 3.73 -8.06 10.29
C ALA A 107 4.57 -7.29 9.24
N THR A 108 5.24 -6.22 9.66
CA THR A 108 6.09 -5.40 8.77
C THR A 108 7.57 -5.62 9.09
N ILE A 109 8.45 -4.70 8.67
CA ILE A 109 9.88 -4.75 8.99
C ILE A 109 10.15 -4.80 10.50
N SER A 110 9.26 -4.19 11.30
CA SER A 110 9.38 -4.14 12.76
C SER A 110 8.88 -5.42 13.45
N GLY A 111 8.40 -6.41 12.70
CA GLY A 111 7.81 -7.64 13.24
C GLY A 111 6.39 -7.47 13.81
N VAL A 112 5.86 -6.24 13.78
CA VAL A 112 4.52 -5.87 14.26
C VAL A 112 3.64 -5.37 13.11
N ALA A 113 2.33 -5.39 13.31
CA ALA A 113 1.32 -5.04 12.31
C ALA A 113 1.13 -3.51 12.15
N GLU A 114 2.21 -2.77 11.93
CA GLU A 114 2.17 -1.30 11.86
C GLU A 114 3.22 -0.72 10.90
N CYS A 115 2.98 0.51 10.44
CA CYS A 115 3.93 1.31 9.65
C CYS A 115 4.17 2.67 10.30
N PRO A 116 5.15 2.79 11.22
CA PRO A 116 5.33 3.97 12.07
C PRO A 116 5.63 5.25 11.26
N TRP A 117 6.38 5.11 10.17
CA TRP A 117 6.84 6.20 9.30
C TRP A 117 5.71 6.81 8.47
N ILE A 118 4.67 6.03 8.19
CA ILE A 118 3.50 6.47 7.41
C ILE A 118 2.55 7.30 8.29
N LEU A 119 2.47 6.98 9.58
CA LEU A 119 1.58 7.62 10.55
C LEU A 119 2.22 8.84 11.25
N GLY A 120 3.41 9.27 10.81
CA GLY A 120 4.08 10.48 11.32
C GLY A 120 5.03 10.28 12.51
N GLY A 121 5.52 9.06 12.76
CA GLY A 121 6.27 8.70 13.97
C GLY A 121 7.74 8.29 13.83
N GLY A 122 8.43 8.49 12.69
CA GLY A 122 9.87 8.22 12.62
C GLY A 122 10.50 8.15 11.22
N THR A 123 11.84 8.11 11.20
CA THR A 123 12.68 7.96 9.99
C THR A 123 12.75 6.50 9.54
N MET A 124 12.78 6.27 8.22
CA MET A 124 13.01 4.95 7.62
C MET A 124 14.20 4.24 8.30
N PRO A 125 14.06 2.96 8.71
CA PRO A 125 15.19 2.19 9.20
C PRO A 125 16.09 1.88 8.00
N SER A 126 17.27 2.50 7.98
CA SER A 126 18.36 2.11 7.10
C SER A 126 18.78 0.69 7.44
N LYS A 127 18.86 -0.15 6.42
CA LYS A 127 19.52 -1.46 6.51
C LYS A 127 21.03 -1.29 6.48
#